data_AF-A0A643K3M6-F1
#
_entry.id   AF-A0A643K3M6-F1
#
_cell.length_a   1.000
_cell.length_b   1.000
_cell.length_c   1.000
_cell.angle_alpha   90.00
_cell.angle_beta   90.00
_cell.angle_gamma   90.00
#
_symmetry.space_group_name_H-M   'P 1'
#
loop_
_entity.id
_entity.type
_entity.pdbx_description
1 polymer ?
#
loop_
_entity_poly.entity_id
_entity_poly.type
_entity_poly.pdbx_seq_one_letter_code
_entity_poly.pdbx_strand_id
1 'polypeptide(L)' 'MRVIHPPERRPCYQCGDRSTVVVARGHEMWYSCWDCSADLLEHGGVIVAGDLSGRRRRRQS' A
#
# COMPACT_ATOMS: atom_id res chain seq x y z
N MET A 1 -19.69 -0.61 -6.34
CA MET A 1 -18.73 -1.51 -5.68
C MET A 1 -17.47 -1.55 -6.53
N ARG A 2 -16.29 -1.20 -6.00
CA ARG A 2 -15.03 -1.18 -6.77
C ARG A 2 -14.15 -2.31 -6.24
N VAL A 3 -13.73 -3.22 -7.13
CA VAL A 3 -12.90 -4.37 -6.77
C VAL A 3 -11.46 -3.89 -6.57
N ILE A 4 -10.87 -4.18 -5.42
CA ILE A 4 -9.45 -3.92 -5.15
C ILE A 4 -8.67 -5.14 -5.63
N HIS A 5 -7.79 -4.94 -6.60
CA HIS A 5 -6.91 -6.01 -7.07
C HIS A 5 -5.76 -6.24 -6.09
N PRO A 6 -5.19 -7.47 -6.05
CA PRO A 6 -4.00 -7.75 -5.26
C PRO A 6 -2.88 -6.75 -5.59
N PRO A 7 -2.23 -6.12 -4.59
CA PRO A 7 -1.26 -5.06 -4.84
C PRO A 7 -0.08 -5.54 -5.68
N GLU A 8 0.36 -6.78 -5.46
CA GLU A 8 1.53 -7.40 -6.11
C GLU A 8 1.51 -7.50 -7.64
N ARG A 9 0.40 -7.13 -8.30
CA ARG A 9 0.32 -6.97 -9.77
C ARG A 9 0.65 -5.57 -10.27
N ARG A 10 0.94 -4.61 -9.37
CA ARG A 10 1.20 -3.20 -9.70
C ARG A 10 2.53 -2.73 -9.06
N PRO A 11 3.29 -1.89 -9.76
CA PRO A 11 4.46 -1.24 -9.16
C PRO A 11 4.02 -0.23 -8.10
N CYS A 12 4.87 -0.01 -7.11
CA CYS A 12 4.78 1.05 -6.14
C CYS A 12 4.78 2.40 -6.87
N TYR A 13 3.84 3.27 -6.52
CA TYR A 13 3.68 4.58 -7.16
C TYR A 13 4.93 5.47 -7.07
N GLN A 14 5.77 5.25 -6.06
CA GLN A 14 6.92 6.10 -5.76
C GLN A 14 8.25 5.45 -6.16
N CYS A 15 8.58 4.27 -5.63
CA CYS A 15 9.88 3.64 -5.89
C CYS A 15 9.89 2.68 -7.10
N GLY A 16 8.72 2.35 -7.67
CA GLY A 16 8.61 1.40 -8.78
C GLY A 16 8.73 -0.08 -8.40
N ASP A 17 9.13 -0.41 -7.16
CA ASP A 17 9.21 -1.79 -6.66
C ASP A 17 7.84 -2.48 -6.60
N ARG A 18 7.81 -3.77 -6.29
CA ARG A 18 6.54 -4.49 -6.10
C ARG A 18 5.72 -3.87 -4.97
N SER A 19 4.49 -3.44 -5.27
CA SER A 19 3.59 -2.96 -4.23
C SER A 19 3.07 -4.10 -3.35
N THR A 20 2.88 -3.80 -2.07
CA THR A 20 2.44 -4.76 -1.03
C THR A 20 1.20 -4.27 -0.29
N VAL A 21 0.80 -3.02 -0.49
CA VAL A 21 -0.41 -2.40 0.06
C VAL A 21 -1.11 -1.54 -0.98
N VAL A 22 -2.41 -1.33 -0.77
CA VAL A 22 -3.23 -0.36 -1.48
C VAL A 22 -3.73 0.65 -0.45
N VAL A 23 -3.46 1.92 -0.69
CA VAL A 23 -3.90 3.05 0.15
C VAL A 23 -4.96 3.82 -0.61
N ALA A 24 -6.08 4.13 0.03
CA ALA A 24 -7.14 4.97 -0.51
C ALA A 24 -7.20 6.32 0.21
N ARG A 25 -7.45 7.39 -0.54
CA ARG A 25 -7.70 8.75 -0.02
C ARG A 25 -8.76 9.40 -0.90
N GLY A 26 -9.91 9.74 -0.31
CA GLY A 26 -11.06 10.21 -1.08
C GLY A 26 -11.48 9.21 -2.16
N HIS A 27 -11.43 9.63 -3.43
CA HIS A 27 -11.80 8.81 -4.58
C HIS A 27 -10.60 8.14 -5.29
N GLU A 28 -9.40 8.39 -4.80
CA GLU A 28 -8.15 7.91 -5.39
C GLU A 28 -7.58 6.71 -4.61
N MET A 29 -6.84 5.87 -5.33
CA MET A 29 -6.17 4.69 -4.78
C MET A 29 -4.76 4.61 -5.33
N TRP A 30 -3.81 4.33 -4.43
CA TRP A 30 -2.41 4.15 -4.76
C TRP A 30 -1.94 2.76 -4.38
N TYR A 31 -1.22 2.14 -5.30
CA TYR A 31 -0.49 0.91 -5.06
C TYR A 31 0.88 1.29 -4.52
N SER A 32 1.23 0.84 -3.31
CA SER A 32 2.45 1.24 -2.62
C SER A 32 3.13 0.06 -1.93
N CYS A 33 4.43 0.18 -1.66
CA CYS A 33 5.10 -0.69 -0.70
C CYS A 33 4.88 -0.14 0.72
N TRP A 34 5.15 -0.95 1.76
CA TRP A 34 5.01 -0.49 3.15
C TRP A 34 5.87 0.75 3.46
N ASP A 35 7.03 0.89 2.82
CA ASP A 35 7.94 2.01 3.02
C ASP A 35 7.40 3.32 2.47
N CYS A 36 6.98 3.31 1.20
CA CYS A 36 6.40 4.48 0.55
C CYS A 36 4.95 4.76 0.98
N SER A 37 4.30 3.82 1.69
CA SER A 37 2.92 4.05 2.16
C SER A 37 2.82 5.09 3.27
N ALA A 38 3.90 5.35 4.01
CA ALA A 38 3.90 6.27 5.15
C ALA A 38 3.42 7.68 4.73
N ASP A 39 3.97 8.21 3.64
CA ASP A 39 3.61 9.53 3.09
C ASP A 39 2.12 9.64 2.77
N LEU A 40 1.55 8.62 2.10
CA LEU A 40 0.12 8.57 1.80
C LEU A 40 -0.75 8.52 3.06
N LEU A 41 -0.29 7.83 4.10
CA LEU A 41 -1.02 7.70 5.38
C LEU A 41 -0.96 8.99 6.19
N GLU A 42 0.18 9.67 6.22
CA GLU A 42 0.35 10.98 6.87
C GLU A 42 -0.58 12.04 6.25
N HIS A 43 -0.85 11.94 4.94
CA HIS A 43 -1.81 12.79 4.24
C HIS A 43 -3.28 12.34 4.36
N GLY A 44 -3.59 11.42 5.27
CA GLY A 44 -4.95 10.97 5.57
C GLY A 44 -5.44 9.81 4.70
N GLY A 45 -4.53 9.09 4.04
CA GLY A 45 -4.83 7.83 3.37
C GLY A 45 -5.12 6.70 4.36
N VAL A 46 -5.83 5.68 3.90
CA VAL A 46 -6.17 4.48 4.67
C VAL A 46 -5.79 3.24 3.87
N ILE A 47 -5.15 2.26 4.53
CA ILE A 47 -4.87 0.96 3.89
C ILE A 47 -6.18 0.21 3.72
N VAL A 48 -6.51 -0.12 2.47
CA VAL A 48 -7.75 -0.85 2.11
C VAL A 48 -7.47 -2.28 1.66
N ALA A 49 -6.22 -2.60 1.30
CA ALA A 49 -5.75 -3.95 1.05
C ALA A 49 -4.24 -4.03 1.27
N GLY A 50 -3.71 -5.21 1.59
CA GLY A 50 -2.28 -5.41 1.68
C GLY A 50 -1.88 -6.76 2.23
N ASP A 51 -0.66 -7.18 1.91
CA ASP A 51 -0.05 -8.35 2.54
C ASP A 51 0.46 -8.00 3.95
N LEU A 52 -0.25 -8.50 4.97
CA LEU A 52 0.09 -8.34 6.37
C LEU A 52 1.33 -9.16 6.79
N SER A 53 1.75 -10.13 5.96
CA SER A 53 2.92 -10.96 6.21
C SER A 53 4.20 -10.13 6.18
N GLY A 54 4.29 -9.16 5.26
CA GLY A 54 5.39 -8.20 5.19
C GLY A 54 5.52 -7.31 6.45
N ARG A 55 4.39 -6.88 7.03
CA ARG A 55 4.41 -6.02 8.23
C ARG A 55 4.89 -6.74 9.49
N ARG A 56 4.64 -8.04 9.62
CA ARG A 56 5.11 -8.86 10.77
C ARG A 56 6.63 -9.05 10.78
N ARG A 57 7.29 -9.05 9.62
CA ARG A 57 8.76 -9.10 9.55
C ARG A 57 9.40 -7.82 10.07
N ARG A 58 8.81 -6.66 9.78
CA ARG A 58 9.34 -5.36 10.20
C ARG A 58 9.24 -5.05 11.70
N ARG A 59 8.37 -5.76 12.44
CA ARG A 59 8.25 -5.62 13.91
C ARG A 59 9.25 -6.49 14.70
N GLN A 60 10.00 -7.35 14.02
CA GLN A 60 10.96 -8.29 14.64
C GLN A 60 12.42 -7.95 14.30
N SER A 61 12.69 -6.75 13.79
CA SER A 61 14.03 -6.27 13.44
C SER A 61 14.31 -4.95 14.14
#